data_AF-A0A9P3N227-F1
#
_entry.id   AF-A0A9P3N227-F1
#
_cell.length_a   1.000
_cell.length_b   1.000
_cell.length_c   1.000
_cell.angle_alpha   90.00
_cell.angle_beta   90.00
_cell.angle_gamma   90.00
#
_symmetry.space_group_name_H-M   'P 1'
#
loop_
_entity.id
_entity.type
_entity.pdbx_description
1 polymer ?
#
loop_
_entity_poly.entity_id
_entity_poly.type
_entity_poly.pdbx_seq_one_letter_code
_entity_poly.pdbx_strand_id
1 'polypeptide(L)'
;MLVPSHPSHAAPLLQHHHALQQAGLPAHLLSPAALADAEPALQLPAGAMSALLLPSDWQLDATLAVHALLARCRQHASSGRYVELFQESVSTFLWAPEGSRVVGVATAHRRVLATRAVVVATGSWSSGFMAHALNHSSPASSAAPQAAQHGSRPQESSPGSSAASGSSPGGGEQGAVVPHVRPRKGFLLQLVDPPPALALRHGLMEFDYTANYAPAPSSPPHHSPTPHSGGSSTAAPALPSAPPPAAISMTATCDHHGHLLIGSSREFAGFSVAPHAPTIAAILRRTAHFLPALTHLLLPHEGRGAWGEGEKGEEGRQAEDEAIAARVNVIRTGLRPYVPDGRPLIGPVDSLPGVLFALGHEGSGLLMAPGTADMIMAYLGRGSMPVDPHPFQPQGRLLTLHQLQHMRP
;
A
#
# COMPACT_ATOMS: atom_id res chain seq x y z
N MET A 1 4.21 14.84 -15.49
CA MET A 1 5.13 14.54 -16.60
C MET A 1 5.83 13.22 -16.31
N LEU A 2 5.80 12.29 -17.27
CA LEU A 2 6.54 11.03 -17.20
C LEU A 2 7.89 11.22 -17.88
N VAL A 3 8.97 10.88 -17.17
CA VAL A 3 10.34 11.16 -17.57
C VAL A 3 11.10 9.84 -17.74
N PRO A 4 11.60 9.50 -18.93
CA PRO A 4 12.38 8.27 -19.09
C PRO A 4 13.73 8.37 -18.37
N SER A 5 14.11 7.28 -17.72
CA SER A 5 15.39 7.09 -17.03
C SER A 5 16.51 6.50 -17.91
N HIS A 6 16.16 5.92 -19.07
CA HIS A 6 17.08 5.19 -19.94
C HIS A 6 16.61 5.27 -21.42
N PRO A 7 17.53 5.24 -22.40
CA PRO A 7 17.16 5.26 -23.83
C PRO A 7 16.20 4.15 -24.26
N SER A 8 16.26 2.98 -23.61
CA SER A 8 15.35 1.85 -23.87
C SER A 8 13.88 2.18 -23.61
N HIS A 9 13.57 3.25 -22.88
CA HIS A 9 12.19 3.66 -22.61
C HIS A 9 11.53 4.42 -23.75
N ALA A 10 12.26 4.73 -24.83
CA ALA A 10 11.68 5.40 -25.99
C ALA A 10 10.45 4.65 -26.54
N ALA A 11 10.56 3.36 -26.84
CA ALA A 11 9.46 2.58 -27.39
C ALA A 11 8.30 2.36 -26.38
N PRO A 12 8.55 1.94 -25.12
CA PRO A 12 7.51 1.87 -24.10
C PRO A 12 6.77 3.19 -23.84
N LEU A 13 7.48 4.33 -23.86
CA LEU A 13 6.88 5.65 -23.68
C LEU A 13 5.94 6.01 -24.83
N LEU A 14 6.33 5.69 -26.08
CA LEU A 14 5.46 5.84 -27.26
C LEU A 14 4.23 4.94 -27.20
N GLN A 15 4.39 3.69 -26.76
CA GLN A 15 3.27 2.77 -26.58
C GLN A 15 2.29 3.30 -25.52
N HIS A 16 2.81 3.83 -24.41
CA HIS A 16 2.00 4.42 -23.35
C HIS A 16 1.27 5.68 -23.84
N HIS A 17 1.96 6.56 -24.58
CA HIS A 17 1.35 7.71 -25.24
C HIS A 17 0.18 7.31 -26.14
N HIS A 18 0.35 6.27 -26.96
CA HIS A 18 -0.72 5.77 -27.82
C HIS A 18 -1.91 5.22 -27.01
N ALA A 19 -1.65 4.46 -25.94
CA ALA A 19 -2.70 3.93 -25.08
C ALA A 19 -3.53 5.05 -24.42
N LEU A 20 -2.88 6.12 -23.96
CA LEU A 20 -3.57 7.28 -23.39
C LEU A 20 -4.41 8.01 -24.45
N GLN A 21 -3.88 8.19 -25.66
CA GLN A 21 -4.62 8.80 -26.77
C GLN A 21 -5.86 7.97 -27.16
N GLN A 22 -5.74 6.65 -27.21
CA GLN A 22 -6.88 5.75 -27.44
C GLN A 22 -7.94 5.84 -26.34
N ALA A 23 -7.52 6.08 -25.10
CA ALA A 23 -8.41 6.33 -23.97
C ALA A 23 -9.01 7.76 -23.96
N GLY A 24 -8.72 8.59 -24.96
CA GLY A 24 -9.20 9.98 -25.04
C GLY A 24 -8.50 10.93 -24.06
N LEU A 25 -7.36 10.53 -23.50
CA LEU A 25 -6.58 11.34 -22.55
C LEU A 25 -5.53 12.18 -23.31
N PRO A 26 -5.52 13.51 -23.12
CA PRO A 26 -4.48 14.37 -23.69
C PRO A 26 -3.10 13.94 -23.20
N ALA A 27 -2.17 13.75 -24.14
CA ALA A 27 -0.80 13.37 -23.83
C ALA A 27 0.13 13.91 -24.93
N HIS A 28 1.19 14.61 -24.54
CA HIS A 28 2.10 15.31 -25.45
C HIS A 28 3.53 14.84 -25.24
N LEU A 29 4.16 14.31 -26.30
CA LEU A 29 5.58 14.03 -26.31
C LEU A 29 6.34 15.35 -26.51
N LEU A 30 7.24 15.66 -25.59
CA LEU A 30 8.07 16.85 -25.64
C LEU A 30 9.47 16.46 -26.12
N SER A 31 9.98 17.16 -27.15
CA SER A 31 11.39 17.11 -27.54
C SER A 31 12.26 17.76 -26.46
N PRO A 32 13.60 17.56 -26.46
CA PRO A 32 14.47 18.17 -25.45
C PRO A 32 14.39 19.70 -25.43
N ALA A 33 14.21 20.35 -26.59
CA ALA A 33 14.03 21.79 -26.67
C ALA A 33 12.70 22.25 -26.05
N ALA A 34 11.58 21.61 -26.44
CA ALA A 34 10.28 21.92 -25.86
C ALA A 34 10.20 21.60 -24.36
N LEU A 35 10.96 20.59 -23.91
CA LEU A 35 11.08 20.23 -22.50
C LEU A 35 11.81 21.30 -21.70
N ALA A 36 12.91 21.85 -22.23
CA ALA A 36 13.65 22.93 -21.56
C ALA A 36 12.79 24.17 -21.33
N ASP A 37 11.87 24.47 -22.26
CA ASP A 37 10.90 25.55 -22.09
C ASP A 37 9.78 25.20 -21.09
N ALA A 38 9.28 23.96 -21.14
CA ALA A 38 8.17 23.49 -20.31
C ALA A 38 8.58 23.26 -18.85
N GLU A 39 9.78 22.73 -18.60
CA GLU A 39 10.31 22.39 -17.29
C GLU A 39 11.83 22.64 -17.22
N PRO A 40 12.28 23.89 -17.00
CA PRO A 40 13.70 24.26 -17.04
C PRO A 40 14.57 23.56 -15.99
N ALA A 41 13.98 23.13 -14.88
CA ALA A 41 14.70 22.43 -13.80
C ALA A 41 15.06 20.98 -14.19
N LEU A 42 14.38 20.41 -15.18
CA LEU A 42 14.50 19.02 -15.58
C LEU A 42 15.54 18.81 -16.66
N GLN A 43 16.43 17.86 -16.44
CA GLN A 43 17.35 17.33 -17.44
C GLN A 43 16.99 15.89 -17.77
N LEU A 44 16.96 15.57 -19.07
CA LEU A 44 16.85 14.18 -19.52
C LEU A 44 18.19 13.44 -19.37
N PRO A 45 18.17 12.17 -18.96
CA PRO A 45 19.33 11.29 -19.03
C PRO A 45 19.95 11.24 -20.42
N ALA A 46 21.25 10.98 -20.50
CA ALA A 46 21.94 10.83 -21.78
C ALA A 46 21.24 9.77 -22.66
N GLY A 47 20.90 10.16 -23.90
CA GLY A 47 20.23 9.30 -24.88
C GLY A 47 18.70 9.18 -24.74
N ALA A 48 18.08 9.79 -23.71
CA ALA A 48 16.63 9.95 -23.67
C ALA A 48 16.19 11.10 -24.58
N MET A 49 15.25 10.82 -25.49
CA MET A 49 14.89 11.75 -26.58
C MET A 49 13.57 12.49 -26.36
N SER A 50 12.75 12.11 -25.38
CA SER A 50 11.49 12.79 -25.09
C SER A 50 11.00 12.53 -23.67
N ALA A 51 10.12 13.40 -23.18
CA ALA A 51 9.29 13.17 -22.00
C ALA A 51 7.81 13.25 -22.37
N LEU A 52 6.93 12.66 -21.56
CA LEU A 52 5.48 12.68 -21.79
C LEU A 52 4.79 13.64 -20.82
N LEU A 53 4.23 14.72 -21.34
CA LEU A 53 3.40 15.66 -20.61
C LEU A 53 1.94 15.22 -20.65
N LEU A 54 1.33 15.11 -19.48
CA LEU A 54 -0.09 14.79 -19.28
C LEU A 54 -0.75 16.06 -18.71
N PRO A 55 -1.31 16.95 -19.54
CA PRO A 55 -1.78 18.26 -19.10
C PRO A 55 -3.04 18.19 -18.21
N SER A 56 -3.75 17.06 -18.24
CA SER A 56 -4.91 16.81 -17.39
C SER A 56 -4.54 16.25 -16.01
N ASP A 57 -3.28 15.88 -15.78
CA ASP A 57 -2.83 15.36 -14.50
C ASP A 57 -2.53 16.48 -13.52
N TRP A 58 -2.95 16.27 -12.27
CA TRP A 58 -2.74 17.22 -11.18
C TRP A 58 -2.04 16.56 -10.00
N GLN A 59 -1.32 17.38 -9.26
CA GLN A 59 -0.77 17.00 -7.95
C GLN A 59 -1.76 17.38 -6.87
N LEU A 60 -1.85 16.53 -5.84
CA LEU A 60 -2.68 16.77 -4.68
C LEU A 60 -1.81 16.77 -3.44
N ASP A 61 -1.93 17.81 -2.62
CA ASP A 61 -1.38 17.75 -1.27
C ASP A 61 -2.22 16.79 -0.41
N ALA A 62 -1.61 15.68 -0.02
CA ALA A 62 -2.27 14.62 0.74
C ALA A 62 -2.82 15.11 2.08
N THR A 63 -2.10 15.98 2.77
CA THR A 63 -2.48 16.50 4.08
C THR A 63 -3.69 17.42 3.95
N LEU A 64 -3.65 18.36 3.00
CA LEU A 64 -4.79 19.24 2.73
C LEU A 64 -6.02 18.47 2.26
N ALA A 65 -5.84 17.46 1.40
CA ALA A 65 -6.93 16.62 0.94
C ALA A 65 -7.65 15.91 2.10
N VAL A 66 -6.89 15.30 3.01
CA VAL A 66 -7.45 14.64 4.20
C VAL A 66 -8.14 15.66 5.12
N HIS A 67 -7.54 16.82 5.36
CA HIS A 67 -8.18 17.89 6.14
C HIS A 67 -9.49 18.37 5.53
N ALA A 68 -9.55 18.56 4.21
CA ALA A 68 -10.75 18.96 3.50
C ALA A 68 -11.87 17.90 3.59
N LEU A 69 -11.52 16.62 3.43
CA LEU A 69 -12.44 15.50 3.61
C LEU A 69 -12.99 15.46 5.04
N LEU A 70 -12.12 15.58 6.04
CA LEU A 70 -12.51 15.57 7.44
C LEU A 70 -13.44 16.73 7.79
N ALA A 71 -13.10 17.94 7.32
CA ALA A 71 -13.95 19.12 7.48
C ALA A 71 -15.34 18.91 6.87
N ARG A 72 -15.42 18.27 5.70
CA ARG A 72 -16.71 17.93 5.07
C ARG A 72 -17.47 16.90 5.89
N CYS A 73 -16.84 15.83 6.35
CA CYS A 73 -17.48 14.81 7.19
C CYS A 73 -18.04 15.41 8.49
N ARG A 74 -17.31 16.31 9.15
CA ARG A 74 -17.74 17.00 10.37
C ARG A 74 -19.01 17.83 10.20
N GLN A 75 -19.30 18.34 9.01
CA GLN A 75 -20.58 19.03 8.72
C GLN A 75 -21.80 18.11 8.91
N HIS A 76 -21.60 16.79 8.90
CA HIS A 76 -22.65 15.80 9.12
C HIS A 76 -22.81 15.37 10.58
N ALA A 77 -21.92 15.82 11.49
CA ALA A 77 -21.93 15.42 12.90
C ALA A 77 -23.18 15.89 13.65
N SER A 78 -23.65 17.11 13.42
CA SER A 78 -24.87 17.65 14.05
C SER A 78 -26.14 16.86 13.68
N SER A 79 -26.14 16.22 12.51
CA SER A 79 -27.21 15.31 12.07
C SER A 79 -27.04 13.87 12.56
N GLY A 80 -26.04 13.58 13.41
CA GLY A 80 -25.73 12.24 13.91
C GLY A 80 -25.21 11.27 12.84
N ARG A 81 -24.78 11.76 11.67
CA ARG A 81 -24.36 10.92 10.54
C ARG A 81 -22.85 10.67 10.48
N TYR A 82 -22.08 11.30 11.35
CA TYR A 82 -20.63 11.15 11.41
C TYR A 82 -20.10 11.31 12.83
N VAL A 83 -19.16 10.45 13.20
CA VAL A 83 -18.45 10.48 14.48
C VAL A 83 -17.01 10.05 14.26
N GLU A 84 -16.08 10.69 14.95
CA GLU A 84 -14.65 10.36 14.95
C GLU A 84 -14.30 9.71 16.30
N LEU A 85 -13.64 8.56 16.26
CA LEU A 85 -13.09 7.89 17.44
C LEU A 85 -11.59 7.75 17.23
N PHE A 86 -10.80 8.55 17.93
CA PHE A 86 -9.34 8.53 17.86
C PHE A 86 -8.74 7.80 19.05
N GLN A 87 -7.57 7.19 18.85
CA GLN A 87 -6.86 6.45 19.90
C GLN A 87 -7.68 5.29 20.50
N GLU A 88 -8.70 4.82 19.78
CA GLU A 88 -9.54 3.67 20.16
C GLU A 88 -9.36 2.55 19.14
N SER A 89 -8.47 1.60 19.44
CA SER A 89 -8.25 0.44 18.58
C SER A 89 -9.43 -0.52 18.65
N VAL A 90 -9.89 -0.97 17.48
CA VAL A 90 -10.84 -2.08 17.37
C VAL A 90 -10.13 -3.38 17.74
N SER A 91 -10.71 -4.13 18.68
CA SER A 91 -10.16 -5.41 19.15
C SER A 91 -10.80 -6.61 18.47
N THR A 92 -12.12 -6.57 18.21
CA THR A 92 -12.85 -7.72 17.66
C THR A 92 -14.14 -7.31 16.94
N PHE A 93 -14.73 -8.23 16.19
CA PHE A 93 -16.04 -8.06 15.56
C PHE A 93 -17.17 -8.43 16.51
N LEU A 94 -18.30 -7.76 16.34
CA LEU A 94 -19.55 -8.13 16.99
C LEU A 94 -20.40 -8.93 16.01
N TRP A 95 -20.90 -10.08 16.45
CA TRP A 95 -21.67 -11.01 15.63
C TRP A 95 -23.15 -10.97 15.97
N ALA A 96 -24.00 -11.16 14.96
CA ALA A 96 -25.41 -11.48 15.14
C ALA A 96 -25.56 -12.85 15.83
N PRO A 97 -26.74 -13.15 16.40
CA PRO A 97 -27.09 -14.50 16.83
C PRO A 97 -26.78 -15.55 15.76
N GLU A 98 -26.46 -16.75 16.23
CA GLU A 98 -26.01 -17.89 15.42
C GLU A 98 -24.77 -17.63 14.52
N GLY A 99 -24.08 -16.50 14.66
CA GLY A 99 -22.90 -16.19 13.84
C GLY A 99 -23.20 -15.83 12.39
N SER A 100 -24.46 -15.51 12.07
CA SER A 100 -24.91 -15.30 10.68
C SER A 100 -24.21 -14.15 9.95
N ARG A 101 -23.82 -13.08 10.68
CA ARG A 101 -23.09 -11.93 10.13
C ARG A 101 -22.43 -11.08 11.21
N VAL A 102 -21.46 -10.28 10.80
CA VAL A 102 -20.92 -9.16 11.57
C VAL A 102 -21.95 -8.00 11.59
N VAL A 103 -22.16 -7.45 12.79
CA VAL A 103 -23.10 -6.36 13.08
C VAL A 103 -22.42 -5.18 13.77
N GLY A 104 -21.09 -5.19 13.89
CA GLY A 104 -20.37 -4.10 14.53
C GLY A 104 -18.95 -4.47 14.93
N VAL A 105 -18.35 -3.59 15.74
CA VAL A 105 -17.00 -3.72 16.27
C VAL A 105 -16.97 -3.39 17.76
N ALA A 106 -16.02 -3.99 18.49
CA ALA A 106 -15.72 -3.63 19.87
C ALA A 106 -14.34 -2.95 19.96
N THR A 107 -14.25 -1.96 20.83
CA THR A 107 -12.98 -1.38 21.32
C THR A 107 -12.82 -1.72 22.79
N ALA A 108 -11.70 -1.32 23.40
CA ALA A 108 -11.51 -1.43 24.85
C ALA A 108 -12.55 -0.61 25.65
N HIS A 109 -13.18 0.39 25.02
CA HIS A 109 -14.05 1.36 25.71
C HIS A 109 -15.53 1.22 25.36
N ARG A 110 -15.86 0.71 24.18
CA ARG A 110 -17.24 0.70 23.69
C ARG A 110 -17.52 -0.38 22.66
N ARG A 111 -18.80 -0.55 22.36
CA ARG A 111 -19.32 -1.35 21.26
C ARG A 111 -19.98 -0.42 20.25
N VAL A 112 -19.63 -0.56 18.97
CA VAL A 112 -20.20 0.24 17.88
C VAL A 112 -20.92 -0.69 16.93
N LEU A 113 -22.24 -0.55 16.85
CA LEU A 113 -23.08 -1.35 15.95
C LEU A 113 -23.15 -0.72 14.56
N ALA A 114 -23.12 -1.56 13.54
CA ALA A 114 -23.24 -1.19 12.14
C ALA A 114 -24.61 -1.63 11.61
N THR A 115 -25.36 -0.70 11.01
CA THR A 115 -26.69 -1.01 10.44
C THR A 115 -26.60 -1.62 9.04
N ARG A 116 -25.53 -1.33 8.29
CA ARG A 116 -25.31 -1.87 6.93
C ARG A 116 -24.10 -2.79 6.86
N ALA A 117 -22.92 -2.28 7.17
CA ALA A 117 -21.67 -3.04 7.11
C ALA A 117 -20.57 -2.39 7.95
N VAL A 118 -19.53 -3.17 8.26
CA VAL A 118 -18.23 -2.68 8.73
C VAL A 118 -17.29 -2.63 7.53
N VAL A 119 -16.63 -1.49 7.29
CA VAL A 119 -15.64 -1.35 6.21
C VAL A 119 -14.23 -1.39 6.83
N VAL A 120 -13.43 -2.36 6.42
CA VAL A 120 -12.01 -2.46 6.83
C VAL A 120 -11.15 -1.72 5.82
N ALA A 121 -10.61 -0.58 6.26
CA ALA A 121 -9.72 0.29 5.49
C ALA A 121 -8.45 0.63 6.30
N THR A 122 -7.91 -0.35 7.03
CA THR A 122 -6.81 -0.16 8.01
C THR A 122 -5.42 -0.22 7.38
N GLY A 123 -5.30 0.06 6.08
CA GLY A 123 -4.02 0.13 5.37
C GLY A 123 -3.12 -1.08 5.62
N SER A 124 -1.84 -0.83 5.90
CA SER A 124 -0.84 -1.88 6.12
C SER A 124 -1.10 -2.76 7.35
N TRP A 125 -1.97 -2.31 8.27
CA TRP A 125 -2.35 -3.08 9.46
C TRP A 125 -3.44 -4.13 9.20
N SER A 126 -4.04 -4.15 8.00
CA SER A 126 -5.20 -4.99 7.69
C SER A 126 -4.99 -6.48 8.02
N SER A 127 -3.87 -7.09 7.62
CA SER A 127 -3.62 -8.52 7.88
C SER A 127 -3.51 -8.83 9.37
N GLY A 128 -2.74 -8.02 10.11
CA GLY A 128 -2.56 -8.19 11.55
C GLY A 128 -3.86 -7.96 12.32
N PHE A 129 -4.60 -6.91 11.94
CA PHE A 129 -5.91 -6.61 12.50
C PHE A 129 -6.89 -7.76 12.28
N MET A 130 -7.04 -8.24 11.05
CA MET A 130 -7.98 -9.32 10.73
C MET A 130 -7.60 -10.61 11.46
N ALA A 131 -6.30 -10.96 11.50
CA ALA A 131 -5.85 -12.14 12.24
C ALA A 131 -6.16 -12.03 13.75
N HIS A 132 -5.94 -10.86 14.35
CA HIS A 132 -6.28 -10.62 15.75
C HIS A 132 -7.79 -10.68 15.99
N ALA A 133 -8.57 -9.92 15.22
CA ALA A 133 -10.01 -9.81 15.41
C ALA A 133 -10.71 -11.17 15.23
N LEU A 134 -10.30 -11.99 14.27
CA LEU A 134 -10.90 -13.31 14.02
C LEU A 134 -10.54 -14.34 15.08
N ASN A 135 -9.33 -14.30 15.64
CA ASN A 135 -8.96 -15.17 16.77
C ASN A 135 -9.71 -14.84 18.07
N HIS A 136 -10.16 -13.59 18.22
CA HIS A 136 -10.89 -13.12 19.40
C HIS A 136 -12.39 -12.93 19.10
N SER A 137 -12.85 -13.38 17.94
CA SER A 137 -14.25 -13.40 17.51
C SER A 137 -14.74 -14.83 17.57
N SER A 138 -15.54 -15.20 18.56
CA SER A 138 -16.32 -16.43 18.48
C SER A 138 -17.79 -16.06 18.27
N PRO A 139 -18.48 -16.63 17.26
CA PRO A 139 -19.94 -16.54 17.14
C PRO A 139 -20.66 -16.85 18.46
N ALA A 140 -20.10 -17.79 19.24
CA ALA A 140 -20.68 -18.28 20.49
C ALA A 140 -20.38 -17.40 21.72
N SER A 141 -19.40 -16.48 21.69
CA SER A 141 -19.03 -15.66 22.86
C SER A 141 -19.75 -14.33 22.96
N SER A 142 -20.66 -14.02 22.02
CA SER A 142 -21.33 -12.71 21.93
C SER A 142 -22.63 -12.60 22.74
N ALA A 143 -22.97 -13.60 23.56
CA ALA A 143 -24.14 -13.53 24.45
C ALA A 143 -24.02 -12.31 25.38
N ALA A 144 -25.04 -11.45 25.36
CA ALA A 144 -25.15 -10.32 26.29
C ALA A 144 -25.07 -10.82 27.74
N PRO A 145 -24.47 -10.05 28.68
CA PRO A 145 -24.53 -10.41 30.09
C PRO A 145 -26.00 -10.47 30.51
N GLN A 146 -26.47 -11.66 30.89
CA GLN A 146 -27.80 -11.85 31.46
C GLN A 146 -27.91 -10.96 32.71
N ALA A 147 -28.93 -10.11 32.73
CA ALA A 147 -29.32 -9.39 33.93
C ALA A 147 -29.58 -10.41 35.05
N ALA A 148 -28.87 -10.26 36.17
CA ALA A 148 -29.05 -11.10 37.34
C ALA A 148 -30.51 -11.02 37.83
N GLN A 149 -31.26 -12.12 37.69
CA GLN A 149 -32.46 -12.34 38.47
C GLN A 149 -32.20 -13.46 39.47
N HIS A 150 -32.19 -13.08 40.75
CA HIS A 150 -32.33 -13.97 41.89
C HIS A 150 -33.67 -14.72 41.82
N GLY A 151 -33.66 -16.02 42.11
CA GLY A 151 -34.89 -16.78 42.29
C GLY A 151 -34.67 -18.29 42.35
N SER A 152 -34.52 -18.81 43.56
CA SER A 152 -34.22 -20.19 43.94
C SER A 152 -35.37 -21.19 43.71
N ARG A 153 -35.09 -22.43 43.25
CA ARG A 153 -35.33 -23.70 43.99
C ARG A 153 -34.99 -24.97 43.16
N PRO A 154 -34.68 -26.12 43.82
CA PRO A 154 -34.13 -27.33 43.19
C PRO A 154 -35.17 -28.47 43.03
N GLN A 155 -34.98 -29.33 42.03
CA GLN A 155 -35.53 -30.70 41.87
C GLN A 155 -34.97 -31.27 40.56
N GLU A 156 -34.70 -32.55 40.31
CA GLU A 156 -34.56 -33.81 41.04
C GLU A 156 -33.90 -34.77 40.02
N SER A 157 -33.11 -35.73 40.47
CA SER A 157 -32.35 -36.68 39.65
C SER A 157 -33.16 -37.87 39.14
N SER A 158 -32.93 -38.35 37.90
CA SER A 158 -32.61 -39.76 37.56
C SER A 158 -32.69 -40.09 36.04
N PRO A 159 -32.09 -41.21 35.58
CA PRO A 159 -31.37 -41.26 34.30
C PRO A 159 -32.06 -42.11 33.19
N GLY A 160 -31.58 -41.92 31.95
CA GLY A 160 -31.65 -42.95 30.90
C GLY A 160 -32.04 -42.42 29.51
N SER A 161 -31.11 -42.48 28.55
CA SER A 161 -31.21 -43.38 27.38
C SER A 161 -30.10 -43.07 26.38
N SER A 162 -29.41 -44.12 25.94
CA SER A 162 -28.42 -44.11 24.87
C SER A 162 -29.06 -44.06 23.47
N ALA A 163 -28.23 -43.67 22.51
CA ALA A 163 -28.28 -43.94 21.07
C ALA A 163 -28.98 -42.89 20.19
N ALA A 164 -28.18 -42.16 19.41
CA ALA A 164 -27.95 -42.51 18.01
C ALA A 164 -26.89 -41.56 17.42
N SER A 165 -25.74 -42.13 17.07
CA SER A 165 -24.68 -41.48 16.31
C SER A 165 -25.12 -41.27 14.87
N GLY A 166 -25.71 -40.11 14.59
CA GLY A 166 -25.86 -39.60 13.23
C GLY A 166 -24.61 -38.85 12.82
N SER A 167 -23.75 -39.50 12.03
CA SER A 167 -22.62 -38.87 11.35
C SER A 167 -23.14 -37.76 10.42
N SER A 168 -23.05 -36.51 10.87
CA SER A 168 -23.18 -35.36 9.98
C SER A 168 -21.99 -35.36 9.01
N PRO A 169 -22.21 -35.13 7.70
CA PRO A 169 -21.12 -35.03 6.75
C PRO A 169 -20.24 -33.86 7.18
N GLY A 170 -18.93 -34.10 7.22
CA GLY A 170 -17.94 -33.17 7.76
C GLY A 170 -18.13 -31.75 7.24
N GLY A 171 -18.56 -30.86 8.13
CA GLY A 171 -18.36 -29.44 7.96
C GLY A 171 -16.86 -29.20 8.00
N GLY A 172 -16.25 -29.10 6.81
CA GLY A 172 -14.87 -28.65 6.71
C GLY A 172 -14.77 -27.32 7.44
N GLU A 173 -13.82 -27.22 8.36
CA GLU A 173 -13.41 -25.93 8.92
C GLU A 173 -13.11 -24.99 7.75
N GLN A 174 -14.06 -24.12 7.39
CA GLN A 174 -13.74 -22.94 6.59
C GLN A 174 -12.91 -22.05 7.51
N GLY A 175 -11.61 -22.35 7.60
CA GLY A 175 -10.68 -21.65 8.46
C GLY A 175 -10.75 -20.16 8.18
N ALA A 176 -10.75 -19.35 9.23
CA ALA A 176 -10.76 -17.90 9.15
C ALA A 176 -9.72 -17.41 8.10
N VAL A 177 -10.20 -16.65 7.10
CA VAL A 177 -9.34 -16.08 6.05
C VAL A 177 -9.05 -14.60 6.30
N VAL A 178 -7.87 -14.17 5.90
CA VAL A 178 -7.32 -12.83 6.10
C VAL A 178 -6.66 -12.33 4.81
N PRO A 179 -6.64 -11.01 4.57
CA PRO A 179 -5.98 -10.48 3.39
C PRO A 179 -4.45 -10.61 3.51
N HIS A 180 -3.75 -10.73 2.38
CA HIS A 180 -2.28 -10.69 2.32
C HIS A 180 -1.79 -9.26 2.07
N VAL A 181 -1.91 -8.39 3.07
CA VAL A 181 -1.37 -7.03 3.02
C VAL A 181 -0.03 -7.00 3.74
N ARG A 182 1.01 -6.54 3.05
CA ARG A 182 2.34 -6.32 3.63
C ARG A 182 2.67 -4.83 3.64
N PRO A 183 3.24 -4.30 4.74
CA PRO A 183 3.78 -2.95 4.72
C PRO A 183 4.97 -2.90 3.75
N ARG A 184 4.86 -2.07 2.71
CA ARG A 184 5.99 -1.72 1.85
C ARG A 184 6.42 -0.31 2.21
N LYS A 185 7.54 -0.23 2.90
CA LYS A 185 8.11 1.02 3.40
C LYS A 185 8.63 1.85 2.23
N GLY A 186 8.40 3.15 2.28
CA GLY A 186 8.99 4.09 1.33
C GLY A 186 9.28 5.44 1.97
N PHE A 187 10.36 6.06 1.51
CA PHE A 187 10.74 7.41 1.90
C PHE A 187 10.42 8.40 0.79
N LEU A 188 10.03 9.60 1.21
CA LEU A 188 10.11 10.83 0.45
C LEU A 188 10.96 11.83 1.25
N LEU A 189 11.78 12.61 0.56
CA LEU A 189 12.62 13.65 1.14
C LEU A 189 12.00 14.99 0.79
N GLN A 190 11.81 15.84 1.78
CA GLN A 190 11.28 17.19 1.59
C GLN A 190 12.39 18.20 1.83
N LEU A 191 12.60 19.03 0.81
CA LEU A 191 13.49 20.18 0.82
C LEU A 191 12.66 21.42 1.07
N VAL A 192 12.95 22.09 2.17
CA VAL A 192 12.28 23.33 2.58
C VAL A 192 12.92 24.48 1.82
N ASP A 193 12.09 25.37 1.27
CA ASP A 193 12.49 26.54 0.49
C ASP A 193 13.56 26.24 -0.58
N PRO A 194 13.23 25.38 -1.57
CA PRO A 194 14.18 25.00 -2.60
C PRO A 194 14.65 26.23 -3.40
N PRO A 195 15.91 26.26 -3.88
CA PRO A 195 16.41 27.35 -4.70
C PRO A 195 15.56 27.52 -5.97
N PRO A 196 15.52 28.73 -6.59
CA PRO A 196 14.71 28.98 -7.78
C PRO A 196 14.98 28.03 -8.96
N ALA A 197 16.19 27.49 -9.07
CA ALA A 197 16.55 26.48 -10.07
C ALA A 197 15.79 25.14 -9.93
N LEU A 198 15.09 24.93 -8.80
CA LEU A 198 14.27 23.76 -8.49
C LEU A 198 12.78 24.11 -8.39
N ALA A 199 12.37 25.28 -8.89
CA ALA A 199 10.98 25.67 -8.98
C ALA A 199 10.27 24.87 -10.09
N LEU A 200 9.70 23.73 -9.71
CA LEU A 200 9.01 22.85 -10.65
C LEU A 200 7.70 23.47 -11.14
N ARG A 201 7.43 23.33 -12.43
CA ARG A 201 6.15 23.72 -13.06
C ARG A 201 5.18 22.53 -13.11
N HIS A 202 5.71 21.32 -13.20
CA HIS A 202 4.96 20.09 -13.31
C HIS A 202 5.41 19.06 -12.27
N GLY A 203 4.52 18.15 -11.93
CA GLY A 203 4.87 16.97 -11.15
C GLY A 203 5.65 16.02 -12.03
N LEU A 204 6.79 15.54 -11.54
CA LEU A 204 7.68 14.66 -12.29
C LEU A 204 7.58 13.25 -11.73
N MET A 205 7.57 12.28 -12.63
CA MET A 205 7.61 10.87 -12.28
C MET A 205 8.48 10.15 -13.29
N GLU A 206 9.44 9.38 -12.81
CA GLU A 206 10.24 8.48 -13.62
C GLU A 206 9.34 7.45 -14.31
N PHE A 207 9.53 7.22 -15.61
CA PHE A 207 8.64 6.36 -16.38
C PHE A 207 8.60 4.91 -15.85
N ASP A 208 9.73 4.34 -15.44
CA ASP A 208 9.78 2.98 -14.85
C ASP A 208 9.01 2.87 -13.54
N TYR A 209 8.76 3.99 -12.88
CA TYR A 209 7.93 4.00 -11.70
C TYR A 209 6.52 3.47 -12.00
N THR A 210 6.02 3.66 -13.22
CA THR A 210 4.70 3.19 -13.66
C THR A 210 4.58 1.67 -13.62
N ALA A 211 5.68 0.93 -13.79
CA ALA A 211 5.67 -0.53 -13.69
C ALA A 211 5.25 -1.04 -12.31
N ASN A 212 5.41 -0.22 -11.26
CA ASN A 212 4.95 -0.57 -9.91
C ASN A 212 3.42 -0.56 -9.77
N TYR A 213 2.72 0.01 -10.74
CA TYR A 213 1.25 0.05 -10.79
C TYR A 213 0.68 -0.92 -11.83
N ALA A 214 1.54 -1.58 -12.60
CA ALA A 214 1.10 -2.63 -13.51
C ALA A 214 0.69 -3.87 -12.68
N PRO A 215 -0.39 -4.59 -13.07
CA PRO A 215 -0.67 -5.90 -12.50
C PRO A 215 0.55 -6.80 -12.68
N ALA A 216 0.92 -7.55 -11.64
CA ALA A 216 1.94 -8.56 -11.79
C ALA A 216 1.52 -9.53 -12.91
N PRO A 217 2.45 -9.96 -13.80
CA PRO A 217 2.10 -10.96 -14.80
C PRO A 217 1.56 -12.19 -14.09
N SER A 218 0.41 -12.69 -14.56
CA SER A 218 -0.21 -13.90 -14.05
C SER A 218 0.64 -15.10 -14.45
N SER A 219 1.69 -15.39 -13.70
CA SER A 219 2.33 -16.71 -13.77
C SER A 219 1.40 -17.71 -13.11
N PRO A 220 1.03 -18.83 -13.76
CA PRO A 220 0.37 -19.92 -13.06
C PRO A 220 1.32 -20.46 -11.98
N PRO A 221 0.82 -21.06 -10.89
CA PRO A 221 1.68 -21.73 -9.93
C PRO A 221 2.44 -22.82 -10.70
N HIS A 222 3.76 -22.70 -10.77
CA HIS A 222 4.60 -23.74 -11.37
C HIS A 222 4.32 -25.06 -10.65
N HIS A 223 3.69 -26.00 -11.37
CA HIS A 223 3.83 -27.41 -11.06
C HIS A 223 5.30 -27.77 -11.23
N SER A 224 5.94 -28.15 -10.12
CA SER A 224 7.27 -28.75 -10.13
C SER A 224 7.28 -29.94 -11.08
N PRO A 225 8.19 -30.02 -12.07
CA PRO A 225 8.40 -31.25 -12.79
C PRO A 225 9.05 -32.26 -11.83
N THR A 226 8.47 -33.45 -11.77
CA THR A 226 8.97 -34.63 -11.06
C THR A 226 10.46 -34.87 -11.36
N PRO A 227 11.30 -35.19 -10.35
CA PRO A 227 12.71 -35.45 -10.60
C PRO A 227 12.88 -36.85 -11.20
N HIS A 228 13.51 -36.92 -12.37
CA HIS A 228 14.18 -38.13 -12.80
C HIS A 228 15.44 -38.34 -11.94
N SER A 229 15.60 -39.59 -11.53
CA SER A 229 16.65 -40.14 -10.67
C SER A 229 18.08 -39.87 -11.16
N GLY A 230 18.95 -39.41 -10.25
CA GLY A 230 20.40 -39.56 -10.37
C GLY A 230 21.20 -38.45 -9.67
N GLY A 231 21.91 -38.81 -8.59
CA GLY A 231 23.03 -38.02 -8.05
C GLY A 231 22.74 -37.20 -6.79
N SER A 232 23.17 -37.74 -5.65
CA SER A 232 23.17 -37.13 -4.32
C SER A 232 23.99 -35.83 -4.26
N SER A 233 23.33 -34.70 -3.97
CA SER A 233 23.92 -33.56 -3.25
C SER A 233 22.82 -32.81 -2.51
N THR A 234 22.70 -33.07 -1.20
CA THR A 234 21.83 -32.35 -0.28
C THR A 234 22.51 -31.05 0.13
N ALA A 235 22.25 -29.98 -0.60
CA ALA A 235 22.43 -28.62 -0.11
C ALA A 235 21.17 -27.82 -0.46
N ALA A 236 20.38 -27.46 0.56
CA ALA A 236 19.31 -26.50 0.39
C ALA A 236 19.91 -25.20 -0.18
N PRO A 237 19.27 -24.55 -1.18
CA PRO A 237 19.75 -23.27 -1.64
C PRO A 237 19.77 -22.30 -0.46
N ALA A 238 20.95 -21.77 -0.15
CA ALA A 238 21.12 -20.78 0.91
C ALA A 238 20.20 -19.59 0.60
N LEU A 239 19.34 -19.25 1.56
CA LEU A 239 18.58 -18.00 1.52
C LEU A 239 19.59 -16.84 1.38
N PRO A 240 19.38 -15.89 0.46
CA PRO A 240 20.21 -14.69 0.41
C PRO A 240 20.18 -14.03 1.78
N SER A 241 21.36 -13.80 2.36
CA SER A 241 21.56 -13.36 3.74
C SER A 241 21.14 -11.92 4.02
N ALA A 242 20.71 -11.17 2.99
CA ALA A 242 20.22 -9.81 3.10
C ALA A 242 18.92 -9.63 2.29
N PRO A 243 17.95 -8.85 2.81
CA PRO A 243 16.80 -8.44 2.02
C PRO A 243 17.27 -7.70 0.75
N PRO A 244 16.56 -7.83 -0.38
CA PRO A 244 16.94 -7.15 -1.61
C PRO A 244 17.02 -5.62 -1.36
N PRO A 245 17.96 -4.93 -2.02
CA PRO A 245 18.13 -3.49 -1.84
C PRO A 245 16.84 -2.74 -2.18
N ALA A 246 16.61 -1.62 -1.49
CA ALA A 246 15.43 -0.79 -1.74
C ALA A 246 15.35 -0.39 -3.21
N ALA A 247 14.17 -0.54 -3.82
CA ALA A 247 13.93 -0.05 -5.16
C ALA A 247 13.81 1.48 -5.11
N ILE A 248 14.64 2.18 -5.88
CA ILE A 248 14.67 3.64 -5.96
C ILE A 248 14.17 4.08 -7.33
N SER A 249 13.32 5.09 -7.35
CA SER A 249 12.91 5.78 -8.57
C SER A 249 12.79 7.26 -8.30
N MET A 250 12.67 8.09 -9.32
CA MET A 250 12.43 9.52 -9.18
C MET A 250 10.93 9.87 -9.24
N THR A 251 10.48 10.66 -8.28
CA THR A 251 9.27 11.47 -8.29
C THR A 251 9.64 12.83 -7.71
N ALA A 252 9.16 13.93 -8.28
CA ALA A 252 9.39 15.26 -7.75
C ALA A 252 8.11 16.10 -7.85
N THR A 253 7.64 16.60 -6.72
CA THR A 253 6.38 17.34 -6.60
C THR A 253 6.55 18.51 -5.64
N CYS A 254 5.77 19.57 -5.79
CA CYS A 254 5.76 20.67 -4.82
C CYS A 254 4.51 20.57 -3.94
N ASP A 255 4.67 20.81 -2.64
CA ASP A 255 3.52 21.01 -1.77
C ASP A 255 2.94 22.42 -1.89
N HIS A 256 1.83 22.68 -1.20
CA HIS A 256 1.14 23.97 -1.26
C HIS A 256 1.92 25.14 -0.62
N HIS A 257 3.01 24.85 0.09
CA HIS A 257 3.93 25.86 0.63
C HIS A 257 5.13 26.11 -0.31
N GLY A 258 5.23 25.39 -1.42
CA GLY A 258 6.35 25.47 -2.35
C GLY A 258 7.56 24.65 -1.91
N HIS A 259 7.43 23.78 -0.90
CA HIS A 259 8.49 22.85 -0.55
C HIS A 259 8.57 21.74 -1.59
N LEU A 260 9.78 21.33 -1.94
CA LEU A 260 10.01 20.29 -2.93
C LEU A 260 10.07 18.93 -2.25
N LEU A 261 9.16 18.04 -2.65
CA LEU A 261 9.10 16.65 -2.23
C LEU A 261 9.71 15.77 -3.33
N ILE A 262 10.82 15.13 -3.02
CA ILE A 262 11.51 14.19 -3.93
C ILE A 262 11.46 12.78 -3.36
N GLY A 263 11.47 11.80 -4.24
CA GLY A 263 11.31 10.42 -3.85
C GLY A 263 11.46 9.52 -5.06
N SER A 264 11.13 8.23 -4.97
CA SER A 264 10.79 7.51 -3.74
C SER A 264 11.56 6.19 -3.65
N SER A 265 11.65 5.66 -2.43
CA SER A 265 12.10 4.30 -2.19
C SER A 265 10.93 3.34 -1.97
N ARG A 266 11.19 2.05 -2.19
CA ARG A 266 10.33 0.95 -1.79
C ARG A 266 11.13 -0.23 -1.27
N GLU A 267 10.85 -0.65 -0.04
CA GLU A 267 11.49 -1.79 0.60
C GLU A 267 10.51 -2.58 1.48
N PHE A 268 10.75 -3.88 1.61
CA PHE A 268 10.07 -4.71 2.60
C PHE A 268 10.94 -4.72 3.87
N ALA A 269 10.53 -3.93 4.86
CA ALA A 269 11.23 -3.78 6.14
C ALA A 269 10.27 -3.95 7.34
N GLY A 270 9.21 -4.74 7.14
CA GLY A 270 8.11 -4.85 8.09
C GLY A 270 7.46 -3.48 8.36
N PHE A 271 7.09 -3.25 9.62
CA PHE A 271 6.47 -1.99 10.07
C PHE A 271 7.49 -0.93 10.52
N SER A 272 8.80 -1.15 10.28
CA SER A 272 9.81 -0.16 10.63
C SER A 272 9.56 1.15 9.85
N VAL A 273 9.56 2.27 10.57
CA VAL A 273 9.51 3.61 9.97
C VAL A 273 10.84 4.36 10.11
N ALA A 274 11.87 3.67 10.61
CA ALA A 274 13.18 4.25 10.86
C ALA A 274 13.83 4.75 9.56
N PRO A 275 14.39 5.98 9.55
CA PRO A 275 15.24 6.46 8.47
C PRO A 275 16.39 5.49 8.17
N HIS A 276 16.84 5.46 6.91
CA HIS A 276 17.98 4.65 6.48
C HIS A 276 18.87 5.47 5.55
N ALA A 277 20.04 5.87 6.03
CA ALA A 277 20.92 6.82 5.34
C ALA A 277 21.31 6.36 3.92
N PRO A 278 21.68 5.09 3.66
CA PRO A 278 21.96 4.62 2.30
C PRO A 278 20.77 4.79 1.34
N THR A 279 19.55 4.51 1.80
CA THR A 279 18.34 4.70 0.99
C THR A 279 18.06 6.18 0.72
N ILE A 280 18.26 7.06 1.72
CA ILE A 280 18.08 8.51 1.58
C ILE A 280 19.10 9.08 0.58
N ALA A 281 20.37 8.71 0.72
CA ALA A 281 21.42 9.12 -0.19
C ALA A 281 21.17 8.60 -1.61
N ALA A 282 20.67 7.37 -1.76
CA ALA A 282 20.29 6.82 -3.06
C ALA A 282 19.13 7.58 -3.72
N ILE A 283 18.11 8.01 -2.97
CA ILE A 283 17.04 8.88 -3.50
C ILE A 283 17.63 10.20 -4.01
N LEU A 284 18.49 10.87 -3.23
CA LEU A 284 19.11 12.12 -3.64
C LEU A 284 19.97 11.95 -4.89
N ARG A 285 20.83 10.92 -4.94
CA ARG A 285 21.65 10.61 -6.13
C ARG A 285 20.77 10.33 -7.35
N ARG A 286 19.71 9.54 -7.20
CA ARG A 286 18.78 9.24 -8.30
C ARG A 286 18.07 10.50 -8.79
N THR A 287 17.61 11.34 -7.88
CA THR A 287 16.88 12.57 -8.24
C THR A 287 17.80 13.60 -8.88
N ALA A 288 19.05 13.74 -8.40
CA ALA A 288 20.05 14.65 -8.97
C ALA A 288 20.39 14.33 -10.43
N HIS A 289 20.17 13.08 -10.88
CA HIS A 289 20.30 12.70 -12.29
C HIS A 289 19.27 13.41 -13.20
N PHE A 290 18.11 13.76 -12.65
CA PHE A 290 17.02 14.44 -13.37
C PHE A 290 16.95 15.93 -13.03
N LEU A 291 17.36 16.32 -11.83
CA LEU A 291 17.34 17.69 -11.32
C LEU A 291 18.76 18.09 -10.91
N PRO A 292 19.61 18.53 -11.86
CA PRO A 292 21.04 18.72 -11.63
C PRO A 292 21.37 19.73 -10.53
N ALA A 293 20.47 20.68 -10.30
CA ALA A 293 20.58 21.64 -9.21
C ALA A 293 20.62 20.97 -7.83
N LEU A 294 20.18 19.71 -7.66
CA LEU A 294 20.33 18.96 -6.41
C LEU A 294 21.76 18.45 -6.14
N THR A 295 22.65 18.48 -7.14
CA THR A 295 24.02 17.97 -6.98
C THR A 295 24.78 18.68 -5.86
N HIS A 296 24.46 19.94 -5.55
CA HIS A 296 25.06 20.65 -4.43
C HIS A 296 24.77 19.98 -3.07
N LEU A 297 23.66 19.23 -2.94
CA LEU A 297 23.30 18.45 -1.74
C LEU A 297 24.07 17.13 -1.64
N LEU A 298 24.72 16.71 -2.73
CA LEU A 298 25.70 15.64 -2.69
C LEU A 298 27.04 16.21 -2.19
N LEU A 299 27.86 15.40 -1.53
CA LEU A 299 29.17 15.84 -1.07
C LEU A 299 30.05 16.17 -2.29
N PRO A 300 30.85 17.26 -2.28
CA PRO A 300 31.80 17.53 -3.34
C PRO A 300 32.71 16.32 -3.52
N HIS A 301 32.90 15.90 -4.77
CA HIS A 301 33.95 14.97 -5.15
C HIS A 301 35.31 15.66 -4.95
N GLU A 302 35.78 15.82 -3.72
CA GLU A 302 37.18 16.16 -3.48
C GLU A 302 38.02 14.95 -3.91
N GLY A 303 38.61 15.03 -5.12
CA GLY A 303 39.74 14.19 -5.52
C GLY A 303 39.48 12.93 -6.35
N ARG A 304 38.50 12.88 -7.26
CA ARG A 304 38.48 11.82 -8.31
C ARG A 304 38.59 12.41 -9.71
N GLY A 305 39.68 12.07 -10.39
CA GLY A 305 39.79 12.21 -11.84
C GLY A 305 38.77 11.33 -12.57
N ALA A 306 38.56 11.62 -13.85
CA ALA A 306 37.44 11.14 -14.68
C ALA A 306 37.21 9.61 -14.74
N TRP A 307 38.11 8.78 -14.23
CA TRP A 307 37.89 7.34 -13.99
C TRP A 307 38.77 6.92 -12.81
N GLY A 308 38.26 7.07 -11.59
CA GLY A 308 39.01 6.82 -10.35
C GLY A 308 38.50 5.61 -9.60
N GLU A 309 39.03 4.43 -9.95
CA GLU A 309 39.00 3.22 -9.14
C GLU A 309 39.72 3.51 -7.82
N GLY A 310 38.93 3.58 -6.77
CA GLY A 310 39.37 3.69 -5.38
C GLY A 310 38.13 3.35 -4.58
N GLU A 311 37.89 2.06 -4.40
CA GLU A 311 36.77 1.62 -3.56
C GLU A 311 36.98 2.21 -2.17
N LYS A 312 36.16 3.20 -1.80
CA LYS A 312 35.99 3.45 -0.37
C LYS A 312 35.48 2.12 0.18
N GLY A 313 36.17 1.57 1.19
CA GLY A 313 35.63 0.46 1.96
C GLY A 313 34.23 0.81 2.48
N GLU A 314 33.45 -0.19 2.86
CA GLU A 314 32.04 -0.03 3.27
C GLU A 314 31.83 1.10 4.28
N GLU A 315 32.75 1.26 5.24
CA GLU A 315 32.74 2.34 6.25
C GLU A 315 32.79 3.74 5.64
N GLY A 316 33.61 3.95 4.60
CA GLY A 316 33.73 5.25 3.94
C GLY A 316 32.51 5.63 3.11
N ARG A 317 31.75 4.62 2.63
CA ARG A 317 30.48 4.83 1.95
C ARG A 317 29.36 5.13 2.93
N GLN A 318 29.34 4.42 4.07
CA GLN A 318 28.37 4.64 5.13
C GLN A 318 28.46 6.07 5.70
N ALA A 319 29.67 6.53 6.02
CA ALA A 319 29.88 7.90 6.52
C ALA A 319 29.45 8.98 5.50
N GLU A 320 29.67 8.72 4.20
CA GLU A 320 29.22 9.61 3.13
C GLU A 320 27.69 9.66 3.03
N ASP A 321 27.03 8.50 3.08
CA ASP A 321 25.56 8.40 3.05
C ASP A 321 24.92 9.10 4.25
N GLU A 322 25.52 8.98 5.44
CA GLU A 322 25.09 9.69 6.65
C GLU A 322 25.25 11.22 6.51
N ALA A 323 26.39 11.67 5.98
CA ALA A 323 26.62 13.09 5.74
C ALA A 323 25.65 13.66 4.70
N ILE A 324 25.30 12.92 3.64
CA ILE A 324 24.28 13.31 2.67
C ILE A 324 22.90 13.36 3.33
N ALA A 325 22.52 12.33 4.09
CA ALA A 325 21.22 12.26 4.74
C ALA A 325 21.01 13.41 5.75
N ALA A 326 22.07 13.84 6.43
CA ALA A 326 22.04 14.97 7.36
C ALA A 326 21.72 16.33 6.70
N ARG A 327 21.82 16.44 5.36
CA ARG A 327 21.51 17.67 4.61
C ARG A 327 20.04 17.77 4.19
N VAL A 328 19.25 16.72 4.41
CA VAL A 328 17.81 16.71 4.12
C VAL A 328 17.06 17.28 5.32
N ASN A 329 16.19 18.27 5.09
CA ASN A 329 15.44 18.92 6.17
C ASN A 329 14.40 17.98 6.80
N VAL A 330 13.64 17.27 5.97
CA VAL A 330 12.50 16.47 6.41
C VAL A 330 12.47 15.14 5.65
N ILE A 331 12.35 14.04 6.39
CA ILE A 331 12.17 12.69 5.85
C ILE A 331 10.75 12.23 6.16
N ARG A 332 9.96 11.97 5.13
CA ARG A 332 8.62 11.39 5.25
C ARG A 332 8.72 9.88 5.03
N THR A 333 8.26 9.10 6.00
CA THR A 333 8.19 7.63 5.89
C THR A 333 6.75 7.17 5.81
N GLY A 334 6.43 6.35 4.82
CA GLY A 334 5.10 5.75 4.64
C GLY A 334 5.17 4.22 4.55
N LEU A 335 4.17 3.55 5.11
CA LEU A 335 3.97 2.10 4.96
C LEU A 335 2.82 1.85 3.98
N ARG A 336 3.15 1.57 2.72
CA ARG A 336 2.18 1.35 1.66
C ARG A 336 1.55 -0.03 1.82
N PRO A 337 0.21 -0.17 1.75
CA PRO A 337 -0.46 -1.46 1.88
C PRO A 337 -0.29 -2.26 0.58
N TYR A 338 0.75 -3.08 0.50
CA TYR A 338 1.04 -3.89 -0.68
C TYR A 338 0.22 -5.18 -0.68
N VAL A 339 -0.39 -5.52 -1.82
CA VAL A 339 -1.04 -6.80 -2.08
C VAL A 339 -0.27 -7.51 -3.22
N PRO A 340 0.02 -8.83 -3.13
CA PRO A 340 0.89 -9.56 -4.07
C PRO A 340 0.60 -9.40 -5.56
N ASP A 341 -0.65 -9.32 -5.97
CA ASP A 341 -1.05 -9.19 -7.37
C ASP A 341 -1.15 -7.73 -7.86
N GLY A 342 -0.83 -6.78 -6.99
CA GLY A 342 -0.81 -5.34 -7.28
C GLY A 342 -2.19 -4.68 -7.35
N ARG A 343 -3.29 -5.38 -7.03
CA ARG A 343 -4.65 -4.82 -7.09
C ARG A 343 -5.22 -4.61 -5.69
N PRO A 344 -5.98 -3.54 -5.44
CA PRO A 344 -6.67 -3.39 -4.17
C PRO A 344 -7.72 -4.51 -3.99
N LEU A 345 -8.08 -4.76 -2.73
CA LEU A 345 -9.17 -5.64 -2.33
C LEU A 345 -10.35 -4.75 -1.93
N ILE A 346 -11.38 -4.70 -2.78
CA ILE A 346 -12.55 -3.84 -2.67
C ILE A 346 -13.82 -4.69 -2.79
N GLY A 347 -14.63 -4.70 -1.73
CA GLY A 347 -15.94 -5.37 -1.74
C GLY A 347 -16.16 -6.36 -0.60
N PRO A 348 -17.22 -7.17 -0.69
CA PRO A 348 -17.61 -8.09 0.39
C PRO A 348 -16.61 -9.22 0.59
N VAL A 349 -16.64 -9.78 1.80
CA VAL A 349 -15.84 -10.93 2.20
C VAL A 349 -16.79 -12.08 2.53
N ASP A 350 -16.82 -13.11 1.70
CA ASP A 350 -17.83 -14.19 1.80
C ASP A 350 -17.79 -14.91 3.16
N SER A 351 -16.59 -15.12 3.69
CA SER A 351 -16.39 -15.76 4.99
C SER A 351 -16.75 -14.86 6.18
N LEU A 352 -17.03 -13.56 5.95
CA LEU A 352 -17.37 -12.56 6.96
C LEU A 352 -18.56 -11.71 6.51
N PRO A 353 -19.78 -12.28 6.44
CA PRO A 353 -20.96 -11.53 6.03
C PRO A 353 -21.13 -10.25 6.85
N GLY A 354 -21.39 -9.12 6.19
CA GLY A 354 -21.47 -7.80 6.84
C GLY A 354 -20.15 -7.02 6.93
N VAL A 355 -19.04 -7.59 6.43
CA VAL A 355 -17.75 -6.89 6.28
C VAL A 355 -17.47 -6.58 4.81
N LEU A 356 -16.97 -5.37 4.55
CA LEU A 356 -16.42 -4.95 3.26
C LEU A 356 -14.93 -4.61 3.43
N PHE A 357 -14.12 -4.92 2.44
CA PHE A 357 -12.73 -4.48 2.33
C PHE A 357 -12.61 -3.26 1.43
N ALA A 358 -11.73 -2.33 1.80
CA ALA A 358 -11.26 -1.22 0.99
C ALA A 358 -9.77 -0.98 1.31
N LEU A 359 -8.92 -1.88 0.83
CA LEU A 359 -7.52 -1.99 1.24
C LEU A 359 -6.59 -2.35 0.09
N GLY A 360 -5.28 -2.21 0.30
CA GLY A 360 -4.28 -2.71 -0.64
C GLY A 360 -3.90 -1.78 -1.79
N HIS A 361 -4.20 -0.48 -1.70
CA HIS A 361 -3.97 0.49 -2.78
C HIS A 361 -2.51 0.91 -3.01
N GLU A 362 -1.54 0.29 -2.32
CA GLU A 362 -0.11 0.66 -2.35
C GLU A 362 0.09 2.20 -2.35
N GLY A 363 0.83 2.74 -3.33
CA GLY A 363 1.12 4.15 -3.55
C GLY A 363 0.13 4.84 -4.48
N SER A 364 -1.01 4.22 -4.81
CA SER A 364 -2.10 4.81 -5.60
C SER A 364 -3.32 5.17 -4.75
N GLY A 365 -3.23 5.06 -3.42
CA GLY A 365 -4.37 5.23 -2.51
C GLY A 365 -5.13 6.54 -2.69
N LEU A 366 -4.44 7.68 -2.79
CA LEU A 366 -5.09 8.98 -2.99
C LEU A 366 -5.76 9.09 -4.36
N LEU A 367 -5.10 8.60 -5.41
CA LEU A 367 -5.63 8.59 -6.77
C LEU A 367 -6.90 7.74 -6.88
N MET A 368 -6.89 6.57 -6.25
CA MET A 368 -7.99 5.59 -6.35
C MET A 368 -9.09 5.78 -5.29
N ALA A 369 -8.90 6.68 -4.31
CA ALA A 369 -9.83 6.85 -3.20
C ALA A 369 -11.27 7.19 -3.64
N PRO A 370 -11.52 8.14 -4.57
CA PRO A 370 -12.88 8.46 -5.00
C PRO A 370 -13.60 7.25 -5.63
N GLY A 371 -12.95 6.58 -6.59
CA GLY A 371 -13.52 5.38 -7.22
C GLY A 371 -13.77 4.23 -6.24
N THR A 372 -12.86 4.05 -5.26
CA THR A 372 -13.04 3.06 -4.19
C THR A 372 -14.26 3.42 -3.34
N ALA A 373 -14.45 4.70 -2.98
CA ALA A 373 -15.60 5.15 -2.22
C ALA A 373 -16.90 4.89 -2.98
N ASP A 374 -16.95 5.19 -4.28
CA ASP A 374 -18.12 4.93 -5.13
C ASP A 374 -18.46 3.43 -5.20
N MET A 375 -17.46 2.56 -5.34
CA MET A 375 -17.66 1.10 -5.29
C MET A 375 -18.22 0.63 -3.94
N ILE A 376 -17.68 1.14 -2.83
CA ILE A 376 -18.19 0.80 -1.48
C ILE A 376 -19.63 1.28 -1.32
N MET A 377 -19.96 2.47 -1.80
CA MET A 377 -21.34 2.98 -1.76
C MET A 377 -22.28 2.12 -2.62
N ALA A 378 -21.86 1.68 -3.80
CA ALA A 378 -22.63 0.77 -4.63
C ALA A 378 -22.91 -0.56 -3.91
N TYR A 379 -21.91 -1.16 -3.24
CA TYR A 379 -22.11 -2.36 -2.40
C TYR A 379 -23.06 -2.13 -1.22
N LEU A 380 -23.19 -0.90 -0.73
CA LEU A 380 -24.14 -0.52 0.32
C LEU A 380 -25.54 -0.19 -0.24
N GLY A 381 -25.79 -0.47 -1.52
CA GLY A 381 -27.05 -0.20 -2.22
C GLY A 381 -27.26 1.28 -2.54
N ARG A 382 -26.18 2.06 -2.70
CA ARG A 382 -26.22 3.49 -3.01
C ARG A 382 -25.45 3.78 -4.29
N GLY A 383 -26.16 4.18 -5.34
CA GLY A 383 -25.58 4.42 -6.66
C GLY A 383 -25.34 3.14 -7.44
N SER A 384 -24.71 3.26 -8.60
CA SER A 384 -24.34 2.16 -9.48
C SER A 384 -22.85 1.85 -9.35
N MET A 385 -22.46 0.59 -9.61
CA MET A 385 -21.06 0.21 -9.64
C MET A 385 -20.35 0.98 -10.78
N PRO A 386 -19.27 1.74 -10.50
CA PRO A 386 -18.66 2.65 -11.49
C PRO A 386 -17.80 1.93 -12.53
N VAL A 387 -17.29 0.74 -12.20
CA VAL A 387 -16.42 -0.10 -13.05
C VAL A 387 -16.71 -1.57 -12.79
N ASP A 388 -16.21 -2.49 -13.62
CA ASP A 388 -16.26 -3.92 -13.30
C ASP A 388 -15.60 -4.20 -11.95
N PRO A 389 -16.32 -4.73 -10.94
CA PRO A 389 -15.75 -4.96 -9.62
C PRO A 389 -14.87 -6.22 -9.56
N HIS A 390 -15.02 -7.17 -10.50
CA HIS A 390 -14.40 -8.49 -10.42
C HIS A 390 -12.87 -8.45 -10.21
N PRO A 391 -12.08 -7.57 -10.88
CA PRO A 391 -10.63 -7.48 -10.68
C PRO A 391 -10.20 -7.08 -9.25
N PHE A 392 -11.11 -6.51 -8.46
CA PHE A 392 -10.84 -5.96 -7.14
C PHE A 392 -11.46 -6.78 -6.02
N GLN A 393 -12.31 -7.76 -6.32
CA GLN A 393 -12.99 -8.55 -5.29
C GLN A 393 -11.99 -9.29 -4.40
N PRO A 394 -12.28 -9.45 -3.09
CA PRO A 394 -11.42 -10.20 -2.19
C PRO A 394 -11.35 -11.71 -2.48
N GLN A 395 -12.39 -12.25 -3.10
CA GLN A 395 -12.58 -13.69 -3.25
C GLN A 395 -11.44 -14.36 -4.02
N GLY A 396 -10.95 -15.51 -3.53
CA GLY A 396 -9.82 -16.24 -4.11
C GLY A 396 -8.44 -15.60 -3.87
N ARG A 397 -8.38 -14.46 -3.16
CA ARG A 397 -7.14 -13.70 -2.90
C ARG A 397 -6.81 -13.57 -1.41
N LEU A 398 -7.58 -14.27 -0.56
CA LEU A 398 -7.39 -14.32 0.89
C LEU A 398 -6.64 -15.59 1.29
N LEU A 399 -6.02 -15.55 2.46
CA LEU A 399 -5.21 -16.62 3.02
C LEU A 399 -5.85 -17.16 4.28
N THR A 400 -5.67 -18.43 4.58
CA THR A 400 -5.97 -18.95 5.92
C THR A 400 -4.99 -18.38 6.95
N LEU A 401 -5.38 -18.33 8.23
CA LEU A 401 -4.46 -17.94 9.31
C LEU A 401 -3.19 -18.78 9.33
N HIS A 402 -3.30 -20.08 9.06
CA HIS A 402 -2.15 -20.98 8.96
C HIS A 402 -1.20 -20.54 7.84
N GLN A 403 -1.72 -20.25 6.64
CA GLN A 403 -0.90 -19.75 5.53
C GLN A 403 -0.17 -18.46 5.90
N LEU A 404 -0.86 -17.51 6.56
CA LEU A 404 -0.25 -16.25 6.99
C LEU A 404 0.91 -16.46 7.99
N GLN A 405 0.74 -17.35 8.97
CA GLN A 405 1.76 -17.61 10.00
C GLN A 405 3.06 -18.21 9.44
N HIS A 406 2.96 -18.99 8.36
CA HIS A 406 4.10 -19.61 7.68
C HIS A 406 4.78 -18.68 6.69
N MET A 407 4.26 -17.46 6.49
CA MET A 407 4.83 -16.43 5.60
C MET A 407 5.56 -15.30 6.36
N ARG A 408 6.07 -15.57 7.57
CA ARG A 408 6.92 -14.59 8.28
C ARG A 408 8.15 -14.22 7.41
N PRO A 409 8.59 -12.94 7.48
CA PRO A 409 9.39 -12.26 6.46
C PRO A 409 10.70 -12.96 6.09
#